data_AF-A0A1A9P6L9-F1
#
_entry.id   AF-A0A1A9P6L9-F1
#
_cell.length_a   1.000
_cell.length_b   1.000
_cell.length_c   1.000
_cell.angle_alpha   90.00
_cell.angle_beta   90.00
_cell.angle_gamma   90.00
#
_symmetry.space_group_name_H-M   'P 1'
#
loop_
_entity.id
_entity.type
_entity.pdbx_description
1 polymer ?
#
loop_
_entity_poly.entity_id
_entity_poly.type
_entity_poly.pdbx_seq_one_letter_code
_entity_poly.pdbx_strand_id
1 'polypeptide(L)'
;MLDANKLQQAVDQAYTQFHSLNGGQNADYIPFLANVPSQLAAVAIVTCDGNIYRAGDSDYRFALESISKVCTLALALEDVGPQAVQDKIGADPTGLPFNSVIALELHGGKPLSPLVNAGAIATTSLINAENVEQRWQRILHIQQQLAGEQVALSDEVNQSEQTTNFHNRAIAWLLYSAGYLYCDAMEACDVYTRQCSTLLNTVELATLGATLAAGGVNPLTHERVLQADNVPYILAEMMMEGLYGRSGDWAYRVGLPGKSGVGGGILAVVPGVMGIAAFSPPLDEEGNSVRGQKMVASVANQLGYNVFKG
;
A
#
# COMPACT_ATOMS: atom_id res chain seq x y z
N MET A 1 9.79 -18.53 19.27
CA MET A 1 9.09 -19.16 18.14
C MET A 1 7.62 -18.86 18.29
N LEU A 2 6.98 -18.29 17.27
CA LEU A 2 5.54 -17.96 17.29
C LEU A 2 4.72 -19.26 17.36
N ASP A 3 3.63 -19.26 18.13
CA ASP A 3 2.75 -20.43 18.26
C ASP A 3 1.82 -20.52 17.04
N ALA A 4 2.11 -21.47 16.15
CA ALA A 4 1.37 -21.66 14.90
C ALA A 4 -0.15 -21.83 15.10
N ASN A 5 -0.57 -22.50 16.18
CA ASN A 5 -1.99 -22.69 16.47
C ASN A 5 -2.66 -21.37 16.82
N LYS A 6 -1.99 -20.50 17.60
CA LYS A 6 -2.51 -19.17 17.93
C LYS A 6 -2.63 -18.27 16.70
N LEU A 7 -1.65 -18.32 15.79
CA LEU A 7 -1.67 -17.52 14.56
C LEU A 7 -2.82 -17.94 13.65
N GLN A 8 -2.98 -19.24 13.39
CA GLN A 8 -4.09 -19.74 12.58
C GLN A 8 -5.45 -19.43 13.24
N GLN A 9 -5.57 -19.63 14.56
CA GLN A 9 -6.80 -19.29 15.29
C GLN A 9 -7.16 -17.81 15.17
N ALA A 10 -6.17 -16.90 15.27
CA ALA A 10 -6.42 -15.47 15.14
C ALA A 10 -6.95 -15.10 13.74
N VAL A 11 -6.37 -15.70 12.70
CA VAL A 11 -6.81 -15.56 11.30
C VAL A 11 -8.23 -16.10 11.10
N ASP A 12 -8.50 -17.33 11.55
CA ASP A 12 -9.81 -17.97 11.42
C ASP A 12 -10.89 -17.17 12.16
N GLN A 13 -10.61 -16.74 13.39
CA GLN A 13 -11.57 -15.98 14.20
C GLN A 13 -11.83 -14.59 13.60
N ALA A 14 -10.79 -13.91 13.10
CA ALA A 14 -10.95 -12.64 12.40
C ALA A 14 -11.82 -12.81 11.14
N TYR A 15 -11.57 -13.85 10.36
CA TYR A 15 -12.38 -14.19 9.19
C TYR A 15 -13.83 -14.46 9.60
N THR A 16 -14.10 -15.46 10.45
CA THR A 16 -15.45 -15.85 10.90
C THR A 16 -16.25 -14.66 11.44
N GLN A 17 -15.60 -13.75 12.18
CA GLN A 17 -16.29 -12.62 12.77
C GLN A 17 -16.70 -11.53 11.75
N PHE A 18 -15.92 -11.34 10.68
CA PHE A 18 -16.04 -10.14 9.83
C PHE A 18 -16.21 -10.39 8.33
N HIS A 19 -16.02 -11.61 7.83
CA HIS A 19 -16.04 -11.90 6.38
C HIS A 19 -17.38 -11.56 5.71
N SER A 20 -18.49 -11.62 6.46
CA SER A 20 -19.83 -11.30 5.97
C SER A 20 -20.39 -9.99 6.54
N LEU A 21 -19.55 -9.14 7.15
CA LEU A 21 -20.00 -7.86 7.70
C LEU A 21 -20.55 -6.97 6.57
N ASN A 22 -21.75 -6.42 6.74
CA ASN A 22 -22.33 -5.50 5.77
C ASN A 22 -21.78 -4.07 5.97
N GLY A 23 -21.78 -3.28 4.90
CA GLY A 23 -21.37 -1.88 4.91
C GLY A 23 -20.35 -1.54 3.84
N GLY A 24 -20.30 -0.27 3.45
CA GLY A 24 -19.45 0.22 2.37
C GLY A 24 -19.97 -0.12 0.98
N GLN A 25 -19.20 0.29 -0.03
CA GLN A 25 -19.49 0.07 -1.45
C GLN A 25 -18.19 -0.21 -2.20
N ASN A 26 -18.23 -1.01 -3.25
CA ASN A 26 -17.07 -1.16 -4.14
C ASN A 26 -16.70 0.22 -4.72
N ALA A 27 -15.41 0.42 -4.99
CA ALA A 27 -15.02 1.50 -5.90
C ALA A 27 -15.64 1.26 -7.28
N ASP A 28 -16.29 2.28 -7.85
CA ASP A 28 -17.10 2.16 -9.06
C ASP A 28 -16.69 3.11 -10.19
N TYR A 29 -15.64 3.91 -9.97
CA TYR A 29 -15.13 4.88 -10.95
C TYR A 29 -14.50 4.22 -12.20
N ILE A 30 -14.13 2.92 -12.10
CA ILE A 30 -13.79 2.06 -13.25
C ILE A 30 -14.60 0.75 -13.22
N PRO A 31 -14.99 0.20 -14.40
CA PRO A 31 -15.80 -1.01 -14.47
C PRO A 31 -15.19 -2.23 -13.79
N PHE A 32 -13.85 -2.38 -13.85
CA PHE A 32 -13.17 -3.53 -13.25
C PHE A 32 -13.47 -3.63 -11.74
N LEU A 33 -13.27 -2.55 -10.98
CA LEU A 33 -13.49 -2.50 -9.54
C LEU A 33 -14.99 -2.63 -9.17
N ALA A 34 -15.86 -2.02 -9.97
CA ALA A 34 -17.30 -2.10 -9.79
C ALA A 34 -17.82 -3.55 -9.88
N ASN A 35 -17.21 -4.36 -10.75
CA ASN A 35 -17.63 -5.72 -11.05
C ASN A 35 -16.99 -6.79 -10.15
N VAL A 36 -16.03 -6.42 -9.27
CA VAL A 36 -15.46 -7.38 -8.30
C VAL A 36 -16.56 -7.86 -7.36
N PRO A 37 -16.78 -9.18 -7.19
CA PRO A 37 -17.86 -9.67 -6.33
C PRO A 37 -17.72 -9.18 -4.88
N SER A 38 -18.68 -8.37 -4.42
CA SER A 38 -18.62 -7.66 -3.12
C SER A 38 -18.59 -8.58 -1.90
N GLN A 39 -18.92 -9.87 -2.05
CA GLN A 39 -18.85 -10.87 -0.97
C GLN A 39 -17.45 -11.45 -0.73
N LEU A 40 -16.50 -11.22 -1.65
CA LEU A 40 -15.13 -11.72 -1.48
C LEU A 40 -14.50 -11.14 -0.22
N ALA A 41 -13.85 -12.01 0.55
CA ALA A 41 -13.15 -11.62 1.77
C ALA A 41 -12.00 -12.58 2.06
N ALA A 42 -10.88 -12.04 2.52
CA ALA A 42 -9.74 -12.84 2.94
C ALA A 42 -8.91 -12.14 4.01
N VAL A 43 -8.17 -12.92 4.78
CA VAL A 43 -7.16 -12.44 5.73
C VAL A 43 -5.99 -13.41 5.76
N ALA A 44 -4.77 -12.87 5.86
CA ALA A 44 -3.54 -13.64 5.91
C ALA A 44 -2.49 -13.02 6.82
N ILE A 45 -1.62 -13.87 7.35
CA ILE A 45 -0.37 -13.54 8.04
C ILE A 45 0.77 -14.19 7.28
N VAL A 46 1.88 -13.44 7.11
CA VAL A 46 3.18 -14.00 6.75
C VAL A 46 4.19 -13.57 7.81
N THR A 47 4.85 -14.53 8.47
CA THR A 47 5.84 -14.21 9.52
C THR A 47 7.22 -13.91 8.94
N CYS A 48 8.10 -13.28 9.72
CA CYS A 48 9.50 -13.08 9.33
C CYS A 48 10.27 -14.40 9.13
N ASP A 49 9.75 -15.50 9.69
CA ASP A 49 10.26 -16.86 9.50
C ASP A 49 9.69 -17.55 8.24
N GLY A 50 8.81 -16.89 7.49
CA GLY A 50 8.23 -17.42 6.25
C GLY A 50 7.01 -18.32 6.44
N ASN A 51 6.42 -18.39 7.64
CA ASN A 51 5.19 -19.16 7.86
C ASN A 51 3.97 -18.38 7.38
N ILE A 52 3.06 -19.07 6.69
CA ILE A 52 1.85 -18.49 6.09
C ILE A 52 0.61 -19.05 6.80
N TYR A 53 -0.29 -18.16 7.21
CA TYR A 53 -1.60 -18.49 7.78
C TYR A 53 -2.67 -17.68 7.07
N ARG A 54 -3.78 -18.29 6.67
CA ARG A 54 -4.78 -17.62 5.83
C ARG A 54 -6.18 -18.21 6.00
N ALA A 55 -7.19 -17.40 5.69
CA ALA A 55 -8.59 -17.79 5.60
C ALA A 55 -9.32 -17.00 4.51
N GLY A 56 -10.39 -17.59 3.96
CA GLY A 56 -11.23 -16.97 2.93
C GLY A 56 -10.64 -17.07 1.52
N ASP A 57 -11.00 -16.10 0.68
CA ASP A 57 -10.61 -16.00 -0.74
C ASP A 57 -9.14 -15.54 -0.92
N SER A 58 -8.22 -16.08 -0.11
CA SER A 58 -6.85 -15.55 0.03
C SER A 58 -6.00 -15.64 -1.24
N ASP A 59 -6.38 -16.51 -2.18
CA ASP A 59 -5.73 -16.69 -3.49
C ASP A 59 -6.36 -15.82 -4.59
N TYR A 60 -7.48 -15.14 -4.33
CA TYR A 60 -8.09 -14.22 -5.28
C TYR A 60 -7.17 -13.02 -5.53
N ARG A 61 -6.90 -12.73 -6.81
CA ARG A 61 -6.05 -11.61 -7.22
C ARG A 61 -6.90 -10.35 -7.42
N PHE A 62 -6.56 -9.28 -6.71
CA PHE A 62 -7.21 -7.97 -6.77
C PHE A 62 -6.20 -6.88 -7.10
N ALA A 63 -6.67 -5.70 -7.50
CA ALA A 63 -5.81 -4.57 -7.86
C ALA A 63 -5.07 -4.01 -6.63
N LEU A 64 -3.75 -3.84 -6.76
CA LEU A 64 -2.88 -3.33 -5.69
C LEU A 64 -3.23 -1.87 -5.33
N GLU A 65 -3.54 -1.08 -6.36
CA GLU A 65 -3.93 0.32 -6.25
C GLU A 65 -2.92 1.13 -5.44
N SER A 66 -3.38 2.06 -4.62
CA SER A 66 -2.53 2.93 -3.80
C SER A 66 -1.64 2.22 -2.76
N ILE A 67 -1.74 0.90 -2.58
CA ILE A 67 -0.73 0.16 -1.80
C ILE A 67 0.62 0.17 -2.55
N SER A 68 0.62 0.27 -3.88
CA SER A 68 1.80 0.40 -4.74
C SER A 68 2.73 1.55 -4.33
N LYS A 69 2.18 2.61 -3.73
CA LYS A 69 2.91 3.77 -3.20
C LYS A 69 4.00 3.34 -2.21
N VAL A 70 3.76 2.30 -1.42
CA VAL A 70 4.73 1.74 -0.47
C VAL A 70 5.93 1.14 -1.21
N CYS A 71 5.68 0.39 -2.28
CA CYS A 71 6.73 -0.24 -3.09
C CYS A 71 7.60 0.82 -3.79
N THR A 72 6.97 1.84 -4.36
CA THR A 72 7.70 2.91 -5.06
C THR A 72 8.46 3.82 -4.08
N LEU A 73 7.91 4.08 -2.89
CA LEU A 73 8.66 4.74 -1.80
C LEU A 73 9.88 3.92 -1.40
N ALA A 74 9.73 2.61 -1.24
CA ALA A 74 10.85 1.74 -0.91
C ALA A 74 11.97 1.81 -1.96
N LEU A 75 11.62 1.79 -3.25
CA LEU A 75 12.59 1.95 -4.34
C LEU A 75 13.26 3.32 -4.34
N ALA A 76 12.50 4.39 -4.09
CA ALA A 76 13.05 5.74 -4.02
C ALA A 76 14.07 5.88 -2.88
N LEU A 77 13.81 5.26 -1.73
CA LEU A 77 14.74 5.26 -0.60
C LEU A 77 16.04 4.51 -0.94
N GLU A 78 15.98 3.40 -1.67
CA GLU A 78 17.18 2.70 -2.15
C GLU A 78 17.97 3.53 -3.18
N ASP A 79 17.27 4.28 -4.03
CA ASP A 79 17.87 5.06 -5.13
C ASP A 79 18.53 6.37 -4.67
N VAL A 80 17.86 7.12 -3.80
CA VAL A 80 18.27 8.49 -3.46
C VAL A 80 18.44 8.73 -1.96
N GLY A 81 18.10 7.75 -1.12
CA GLY A 81 18.22 7.84 0.33
C GLY A 81 17.13 8.69 1.01
N PRO A 82 17.00 8.56 2.35
CA PRO A 82 15.91 9.17 3.11
C PRO A 82 15.92 10.70 3.09
N GLN A 83 17.09 11.34 3.12
CA GLN A 83 17.20 12.80 3.10
C GLN A 83 16.62 13.38 1.81
N ALA A 84 16.95 12.79 0.66
CA ALA A 84 16.44 13.27 -0.62
C ALA A 84 14.92 13.06 -0.73
N VAL A 85 14.39 11.94 -0.25
CA VAL A 85 12.93 11.71 -0.20
C VAL A 85 12.25 12.75 0.68
N GLN A 86 12.77 13.06 1.87
CA GLN A 86 12.19 14.07 2.77
C GLN A 86 12.24 15.49 2.16
N ASP A 87 13.35 15.84 1.51
CA ASP A 87 13.54 17.16 0.91
C ASP A 87 12.61 17.36 -0.29
N LYS A 88 12.55 16.36 -1.16
CA LYS A 88 11.84 16.40 -2.46
C LYS A 88 10.36 16.01 -2.37
N ILE A 89 9.97 15.18 -1.42
CA ILE A 89 8.59 14.71 -1.28
C ILE A 89 8.01 15.26 0.01
N GLY A 90 8.63 14.90 1.14
CA GLY A 90 8.19 15.23 2.49
C GLY A 90 8.04 13.97 3.34
N ALA A 91 7.66 14.16 4.61
CA ALA A 91 7.36 13.08 5.56
C ALA A 91 6.23 13.42 6.54
N ASP A 92 5.36 14.35 6.15
CA ASP A 92 4.32 14.91 7.01
C ASP A 92 2.93 14.56 6.47
N PRO A 93 1.96 14.25 7.35
CA PRO A 93 0.59 14.06 6.91
C PRO A 93 -0.02 15.38 6.42
N THR A 94 -0.91 15.31 5.44
CA THR A 94 -1.56 16.48 4.85
C THR A 94 -2.76 16.98 5.67
N GLY A 95 -3.36 16.10 6.48
CA GLY A 95 -4.63 16.37 7.18
C GLY A 95 -5.83 16.58 6.24
N LEU A 96 -5.70 16.24 4.96
CA LEU A 96 -6.68 16.46 3.90
C LEU A 96 -6.88 15.17 3.09
N PRO A 97 -7.93 15.08 2.23
CA PRO A 97 -8.17 13.90 1.41
C PRO A 97 -6.98 13.55 0.50
N PHE A 98 -6.86 12.26 0.15
CA PHE A 98 -5.71 11.69 -0.58
C PHE A 98 -5.39 12.32 -1.95
N ASN A 99 -6.36 13.01 -2.54
CA ASN A 99 -6.28 13.68 -3.85
C ASN A 99 -6.39 15.22 -3.75
N SER A 100 -6.20 15.78 -2.55
CA SER A 100 -6.38 17.20 -2.27
C SER A 100 -5.35 18.08 -2.98
N VAL A 101 -5.81 18.88 -3.96
CA VAL A 101 -5.00 19.96 -4.54
C VAL A 101 -4.90 21.18 -3.61
N ILE A 102 -5.81 21.29 -2.63
CA ILE A 102 -5.74 22.32 -1.58
C ILE A 102 -4.48 22.10 -0.73
N ALA A 103 -4.13 20.85 -0.42
CA ALA A 103 -2.89 20.53 0.29
C ALA A 103 -1.67 21.04 -0.48
N LEU A 104 -1.64 20.86 -1.81
CA LEU A 104 -0.54 21.38 -2.62
C LEU A 104 -0.48 22.91 -2.55
N GLU A 105 -1.60 23.59 -2.77
CA GLU A 105 -1.62 25.06 -2.80
C GLU A 105 -1.23 25.69 -1.46
N LEU A 106 -1.70 25.13 -0.33
CA LEU A 106 -1.35 25.59 1.02
C LEU A 106 0.14 25.44 1.36
N HIS A 107 0.84 24.50 0.70
CA HIS A 107 2.23 24.17 0.98
C HIS A 107 3.17 24.54 -0.18
N GLY A 108 2.79 25.52 -1.01
CA GLY A 108 3.64 26.03 -2.09
C GLY A 108 3.98 24.97 -3.15
N GLY A 109 3.08 24.01 -3.35
CA GLY A 109 3.21 22.90 -4.31
C GLY A 109 3.97 21.68 -3.80
N LYS A 110 4.49 21.69 -2.56
CA LYS A 110 5.15 20.51 -1.98
C LYS A 110 4.10 19.43 -1.61
N PRO A 111 4.29 18.16 -1.97
CA PRO A 111 3.27 17.12 -1.75
C PRO A 111 3.16 16.57 -0.32
N LEU A 112 4.13 16.87 0.55
CA LEU A 112 4.23 16.50 1.97
C LEU A 112 4.38 15.02 2.31
N SER A 113 3.67 14.11 1.66
CA SER A 113 3.77 12.67 1.93
C SER A 113 3.81 11.84 0.65
N PRO A 114 4.70 10.82 0.55
CA PRO A 114 4.70 9.87 -0.55
C PRO A 114 3.41 9.02 -0.65
N LEU A 115 2.51 9.04 0.35
CA LEU A 115 1.34 8.16 0.39
C LEU A 115 0.01 8.83 -0.03
N VAL A 116 0.00 10.15 -0.23
CA VAL A 116 -1.05 10.84 -1.00
C VAL A 116 -0.75 10.81 -2.50
N ASN A 117 -1.75 11.02 -3.37
CA ASN A 117 -1.55 10.88 -4.82
C ASN A 117 -0.46 11.80 -5.35
N ALA A 118 -0.41 13.05 -4.88
CA ALA A 118 0.59 14.00 -5.33
C ALA A 118 2.01 13.54 -5.01
N GLY A 119 2.27 13.13 -3.77
CA GLY A 119 3.60 12.66 -3.40
C GLY A 119 3.94 11.32 -4.03
N ALA A 120 2.97 10.44 -4.26
CA ALA A 120 3.22 9.19 -4.97
C ALA A 120 3.62 9.40 -6.45
N ILE A 121 2.96 10.34 -7.15
CA ILE A 121 3.32 10.72 -8.52
C ILE A 121 4.71 11.36 -8.54
N ALA A 122 5.00 12.26 -7.59
CA ALA A 122 6.34 12.84 -7.43
C ALA A 122 7.41 11.78 -7.12
N THR A 123 7.10 10.82 -6.25
CA THR A 123 8.02 9.72 -5.88
C THR A 123 8.27 8.80 -7.08
N THR A 124 7.26 8.53 -7.90
CA THR A 124 7.40 7.80 -9.16
C THR A 124 8.37 8.51 -10.11
N SER A 125 8.26 9.84 -10.22
CA SER A 125 9.18 10.64 -11.04
C SER A 125 10.61 10.69 -10.50
N LEU A 126 10.81 10.42 -9.20
CA LEU A 126 12.10 10.45 -8.52
C LEU A 126 12.94 9.17 -8.74
N ILE A 127 12.32 8.08 -9.20
CA ILE A 127 13.00 6.81 -9.45
C ILE A 127 14.10 6.99 -10.51
N ASN A 128 15.29 6.43 -10.28
CA ASN A 128 16.40 6.49 -11.22
C ASN A 128 16.05 5.71 -12.50
N ALA A 129 15.84 6.40 -13.62
CA ALA A 129 15.52 5.77 -14.90
C ALA A 129 15.94 6.67 -16.06
N GLU A 130 16.42 6.03 -17.13
CA GLU A 130 16.80 6.67 -18.40
C GLU A 130 15.58 6.94 -19.30
N ASN A 131 14.48 6.20 -19.10
CA ASN A 131 13.24 6.32 -19.87
C ASN A 131 12.03 5.73 -19.12
N VAL A 132 10.83 6.03 -19.64
CA VAL A 132 9.54 5.58 -19.11
C VAL A 132 9.45 4.07 -18.87
N GLU A 133 9.93 3.25 -19.80
CA GLU A 133 9.81 1.80 -19.68
C GLU A 133 10.77 1.25 -18.63
N GLN A 134 12.00 1.77 -18.53
CA GLN A 134 12.90 1.39 -17.45
C GLN A 134 12.33 1.77 -16.08
N ARG A 135 11.71 2.97 -15.96
CA ARG A 135 11.03 3.40 -14.72
C ARG A 135 9.94 2.42 -14.32
N TRP A 136 9.09 2.05 -15.27
CA TRP A 136 8.04 1.05 -15.07
C TRP A 136 8.61 -0.31 -14.66
N GLN A 137 9.58 -0.84 -15.40
CA GLN A 137 10.16 -2.16 -15.12
C GLN A 137 10.81 -2.24 -13.74
N ARG A 138 11.49 -1.17 -13.28
CA ARG A 138 12.08 -1.14 -11.94
C ARG A 138 11.01 -1.15 -10.84
N ILE A 139 9.91 -0.43 -11.04
CA ILE A 139 8.79 -0.41 -10.10
C ILE A 139 8.07 -1.76 -10.07
N LEU A 140 7.79 -2.37 -11.22
CA LEU A 140 7.22 -3.72 -11.28
C LEU A 140 8.15 -4.75 -10.60
N HIS A 141 9.44 -4.66 -10.87
CA HIS A 141 10.43 -5.57 -10.29
C HIS A 141 10.46 -5.49 -8.76
N ILE A 142 10.47 -4.28 -8.18
CA ILE A 142 10.46 -4.17 -6.71
C ILE A 142 9.13 -4.66 -6.11
N GLN A 143 7.99 -4.45 -6.80
CA GLN A 143 6.72 -5.04 -6.35
C GLN A 143 6.79 -6.57 -6.30
N GLN A 144 7.39 -7.20 -7.31
CA GLN A 144 7.60 -8.64 -7.37
C GLN A 144 8.55 -9.14 -6.28
N GLN A 145 9.67 -8.44 -6.06
CA GLN A 145 10.64 -8.81 -5.01
C GLN A 145 10.03 -8.69 -3.61
N LEU A 146 9.24 -7.66 -3.35
CA LEU A 146 8.64 -7.43 -2.04
C LEU A 146 7.46 -8.37 -1.73
N ALA A 147 6.60 -8.65 -2.72
CA ALA A 147 5.31 -9.33 -2.52
C ALA A 147 5.24 -10.75 -3.11
N GLY A 148 5.85 -10.98 -4.27
CA GLY A 148 5.83 -12.26 -4.98
C GLY A 148 5.98 -12.13 -6.50
N GLU A 149 6.62 -13.11 -7.13
CA GLU A 149 6.96 -13.08 -8.57
C GLU A 149 5.76 -12.97 -9.52
N GLN A 150 4.57 -13.39 -9.06
CA GLN A 150 3.35 -13.40 -9.86
C GLN A 150 2.63 -12.04 -9.91
N VAL A 151 3.14 -11.03 -9.20
CA VAL A 151 2.64 -9.67 -9.32
C VAL A 151 2.90 -9.17 -10.73
N ALA A 152 1.82 -8.82 -11.42
CA ALA A 152 1.84 -8.44 -12.83
C ALA A 152 0.77 -7.38 -13.12
N LEU A 153 1.00 -6.58 -14.16
CA LEU A 153 0.05 -5.60 -14.67
C LEU A 153 -1.23 -6.29 -15.16
N SER A 154 -2.38 -5.75 -14.79
CA SER A 154 -3.64 -6.03 -15.49
C SER A 154 -3.84 -5.00 -16.59
N ASP A 155 -3.83 -5.46 -17.85
CA ASP A 155 -4.13 -4.60 -18.99
C ASP A 155 -5.52 -3.96 -18.87
N GLU A 156 -6.50 -4.68 -18.31
CA GLU A 156 -7.86 -4.20 -18.12
C GLU A 156 -7.96 -3.08 -17.08
N VAL A 157 -7.29 -3.24 -15.93
CA VAL A 157 -7.23 -2.18 -14.89
C VAL A 157 -6.45 -1.00 -15.42
N ASN A 158 -5.28 -1.24 -16.01
CA ASN A 158 -4.42 -0.18 -16.54
C ASN A 158 -5.14 0.62 -17.63
N GLN A 159 -5.79 -0.04 -18.59
CA GLN A 159 -6.52 0.66 -19.64
C GLN A 159 -7.67 1.52 -19.08
N SER A 160 -8.36 1.04 -18.04
CA SER A 160 -9.47 1.75 -17.42
C SER A 160 -8.99 2.96 -16.60
N GLU A 161 -7.95 2.79 -15.80
CA GLU A 161 -7.34 3.87 -15.03
C GLU A 161 -6.73 4.94 -15.96
N GLN A 162 -5.98 4.54 -16.99
CA GLN A 162 -5.33 5.45 -17.91
C GLN A 162 -6.32 6.37 -18.64
N THR A 163 -7.54 5.91 -18.91
CA THR A 163 -8.58 6.70 -19.58
C THR A 163 -9.46 7.50 -18.63
N THR A 164 -9.27 7.37 -17.32
CA THR A 164 -10.08 8.06 -16.29
C THR A 164 -9.26 8.88 -15.29
N ASN A 165 -7.93 8.76 -15.29
CA ASN A 165 -6.98 9.42 -14.36
C ASN A 165 -6.81 10.95 -14.54
N PHE A 166 -7.81 11.67 -15.06
CA PHE A 166 -7.70 13.10 -15.40
C PHE A 166 -7.26 13.98 -14.22
N HIS A 167 -7.75 13.69 -13.01
CA HIS A 167 -7.36 14.41 -11.81
C HIS A 167 -5.87 14.19 -11.46
N ASN A 168 -5.35 12.97 -11.66
CA ASN A 168 -3.92 12.69 -11.48
C ASN A 168 -3.07 13.41 -12.53
N ARG A 169 -3.56 13.57 -13.77
CA ARG A 169 -2.89 14.40 -14.79
C ARG A 169 -2.80 15.86 -14.34
N ALA A 170 -3.86 16.41 -13.76
CA ALA A 170 -3.85 17.76 -13.21
C ALA A 170 -2.85 17.90 -12.06
N ILE A 171 -2.83 16.94 -11.12
CA ILE A 171 -1.86 16.88 -10.03
C ILE A 171 -0.42 16.84 -10.56
N ALA A 172 -0.14 16.01 -11.58
CA ALA A 172 1.19 15.92 -12.18
C ALA A 172 1.65 17.29 -12.74
N TRP A 173 0.77 18.03 -13.41
CA TRP A 173 1.09 19.37 -13.90
C TRP A 173 1.26 20.40 -12.78
N LEU A 174 0.49 20.32 -11.69
CA LEU A 174 0.68 21.18 -10.52
C LEU A 174 2.06 20.96 -9.89
N LEU A 175 2.46 19.69 -9.71
CA LEU A 175 3.78 19.32 -9.18
C LEU A 175 4.90 19.80 -10.10
N TYR A 176 4.76 19.59 -11.41
CA TYR A 176 5.74 20.01 -12.41
C TYR A 176 5.93 21.53 -12.39
N SER A 177 4.82 22.28 -12.37
CA SER A 177 4.81 23.74 -12.27
C SER A 177 5.53 24.26 -11.01
N ALA A 178 5.34 23.56 -9.88
CA ALA A 178 5.94 23.93 -8.59
C ALA A 178 7.38 23.42 -8.38
N GLY A 179 7.94 22.65 -9.32
CA GLY A 179 9.29 22.09 -9.20
C GLY A 179 9.39 20.83 -8.33
N TYR A 180 8.27 20.18 -8.03
CA TYR A 180 8.18 18.94 -7.24
C TYR A 180 7.88 17.71 -8.11
N LEU A 181 8.24 17.76 -9.40
CA LEU A 181 8.22 16.63 -10.30
C LEU A 181 9.57 16.50 -11.02
N TYR A 182 10.10 15.28 -11.09
CA TYR A 182 11.50 15.02 -11.41
C TYR A 182 11.72 14.29 -12.75
N CYS A 183 10.65 14.12 -13.52
CA CYS A 183 10.67 13.68 -14.92
C CYS A 183 9.53 14.37 -15.69
N ASP A 184 9.27 13.94 -16.93
CA ASP A 184 8.10 14.41 -17.68
C ASP A 184 6.79 14.14 -16.90
N ALA A 185 5.85 15.08 -16.98
CA ALA A 185 4.62 15.03 -16.20
C ALA A 185 3.72 13.85 -16.58
N MET A 186 3.60 13.56 -17.88
CA MET A 186 2.76 12.48 -18.36
C MET A 186 3.47 11.13 -18.25
N GLU A 187 4.80 11.08 -18.34
CA GLU A 187 5.58 9.90 -17.94
C GLU A 187 5.32 9.51 -16.48
N ALA A 188 5.40 10.46 -15.54
CA ALA A 188 5.15 10.20 -14.13
C ALA A 188 3.72 9.71 -13.88
N CYS A 189 2.73 10.38 -14.50
CA CYS A 189 1.32 10.01 -14.39
C CYS A 189 1.03 8.63 -15.01
N ASP A 190 1.64 8.31 -16.15
CA ASP A 190 1.53 7.00 -16.81
C ASP A 190 2.07 5.89 -15.90
N VAL A 191 3.32 6.00 -15.46
CA VAL A 191 3.95 4.95 -14.63
C VAL A 191 3.29 4.84 -13.25
N TYR A 192 2.83 5.95 -12.67
CA TYR A 192 2.01 5.91 -11.44
C TYR A 192 0.69 5.17 -11.65
N THR A 193 0.10 5.29 -12.83
CA THR A 193 -1.11 4.54 -13.15
C THR A 193 -0.80 3.04 -13.28
N ARG A 194 0.27 2.68 -14.01
CA ARG A 194 0.70 1.28 -14.18
C ARG A 194 0.98 0.58 -12.84
N GLN A 195 1.66 1.24 -11.90
CA GLN A 195 1.99 0.64 -10.60
C GLN A 195 0.75 0.34 -9.75
N CYS A 196 -0.33 1.12 -9.89
CA CYS A 196 -1.60 0.86 -9.22
C CYS A 196 -2.35 -0.32 -9.86
N SER A 197 -2.15 -0.55 -11.16
CA SER A 197 -2.89 -1.53 -11.95
C SER A 197 -2.34 -2.95 -11.92
N THR A 198 -1.39 -3.27 -11.04
CA THR A 198 -0.93 -4.65 -10.84
C THR A 198 -1.88 -5.47 -9.98
N LEU A 199 -1.95 -6.77 -10.22
CA LEU A 199 -2.76 -7.68 -9.40
C LEU A 199 -1.89 -8.50 -8.45
N LEU A 200 -2.38 -8.66 -7.22
CA LEU A 200 -1.82 -9.56 -6.21
C LEU A 200 -2.93 -10.20 -5.38
N ASN A 201 -2.60 -11.28 -4.67
CA ASN A 201 -3.51 -11.91 -3.71
C ASN A 201 -3.22 -11.49 -2.26
N THR A 202 -4.02 -11.97 -1.31
CA THR A 202 -3.91 -11.53 0.09
C THR A 202 -2.64 -12.05 0.77
N VAL A 203 -2.14 -13.22 0.35
CA VAL A 203 -0.87 -13.78 0.86
C VAL A 203 0.30 -12.94 0.35
N GLU A 204 0.33 -12.61 -0.94
CA GLU A 204 1.34 -11.73 -1.54
C GLU A 204 1.34 -10.34 -0.88
N LEU A 205 0.16 -9.79 -0.56
CA LEU A 205 0.06 -8.55 0.20
C LEU A 205 0.62 -8.69 1.62
N ALA A 206 0.35 -9.80 2.32
CA ALA A 206 0.96 -10.08 3.62
C ALA A 206 2.48 -10.30 3.52
N THR A 207 2.97 -10.89 2.42
CA THR A 207 4.41 -11.03 2.13
C THR A 207 5.09 -9.67 1.99
N LEU A 208 4.48 -8.69 1.30
CA LEU A 208 4.97 -7.31 1.28
C LEU A 208 5.16 -6.77 2.70
N GLY A 209 4.15 -6.92 3.56
CA GLY A 209 4.24 -6.52 4.95
C GLY A 209 5.32 -7.28 5.74
N ALA A 210 5.50 -8.57 5.46
CA ALA A 210 6.48 -9.41 6.14
C ALA A 210 7.91 -9.09 5.70
N THR A 211 8.11 -8.72 4.44
CA THR A 211 9.39 -8.20 3.93
C THR A 211 9.80 -6.92 4.66
N LEU A 212 8.84 -6.01 4.89
CA LEU A 212 9.06 -4.82 5.72
C LEU A 212 9.29 -5.20 7.19
N ALA A 213 8.49 -6.12 7.75
CA ALA A 213 8.66 -6.58 9.12
C ALA A 213 10.06 -7.17 9.38
N ALA A 214 10.62 -7.88 8.40
CA ALA A 214 11.92 -8.55 8.48
C ALA A 214 13.11 -7.64 8.11
N GLY A 215 12.94 -6.31 8.13
CA GLY A 215 14.03 -5.38 7.85
C GLY A 215 14.53 -5.46 6.39
N GLY A 216 13.60 -5.67 5.45
CA GLY A 216 13.86 -5.63 4.02
C GLY A 216 14.22 -6.99 3.40
N VAL A 217 14.11 -8.09 4.14
CA VAL A 217 14.34 -9.44 3.62
C VAL A 217 13.00 -10.09 3.33
N ASN A 218 12.76 -10.53 2.10
CA ASN A 218 11.54 -11.28 1.80
C ASN A 218 11.64 -12.67 2.46
N PRO A 219 10.75 -13.00 3.41
CA PRO A 219 10.90 -14.20 4.23
C PRO A 219 10.57 -15.49 3.50
N LEU A 220 9.97 -15.42 2.30
CA LEU A 220 9.65 -16.59 1.48
C LEU A 220 10.77 -16.91 0.49
N THR A 221 11.44 -15.89 -0.06
CA THR A 221 12.58 -16.08 -0.97
C THR A 221 13.92 -16.07 -0.24
N HIS A 222 13.96 -15.56 0.99
CA HIS A 222 15.15 -15.28 1.80
C HIS A 222 16.12 -14.27 1.16
N GLU A 223 15.64 -13.48 0.19
CA GLU A 223 16.44 -12.45 -0.49
C GLU A 223 16.30 -11.11 0.21
N ARG A 224 17.42 -10.38 0.36
CA ARG A 224 17.41 -8.98 0.79
C ARG A 224 16.95 -8.12 -0.38
N VAL A 225 15.80 -7.48 -0.22
CA VAL A 225 15.21 -6.55 -1.18
C VAL A 225 15.53 -5.10 -0.83
N LEU A 226 15.53 -4.76 0.47
CA LEU A 226 15.78 -3.40 0.97
C LEU A 226 16.92 -3.38 1.99
N GLN A 227 17.60 -2.24 2.10
CA GLN A 227 18.46 -1.96 3.24
C GLN A 227 17.61 -1.83 4.49
N ALA A 228 18.04 -2.49 5.58
CA ALA A 228 17.30 -2.47 6.84
C ALA A 228 17.11 -1.05 7.38
N ASP A 229 18.09 -0.17 7.16
CA ASP A 229 18.07 1.22 7.61
C ASP A 229 17.01 2.08 6.89
N ASN A 230 16.55 1.67 5.69
CA ASN A 230 15.51 2.36 4.94
C ASN A 230 14.09 2.01 5.41
N VAL A 231 13.91 0.82 5.99
CA VAL A 231 12.59 0.31 6.39
C VAL A 231 11.86 1.18 7.41
N PRO A 232 12.51 1.71 8.47
CA PRO A 232 11.85 2.59 9.43
C PRO A 232 11.18 3.82 8.80
N TYR A 233 11.77 4.40 7.75
CA TYR A 233 11.16 5.54 7.04
C TYR A 233 9.87 5.15 6.33
N ILE A 234 9.84 3.98 5.68
CA ILE A 234 8.63 3.43 5.04
C ILE A 234 7.52 3.23 6.08
N LEU A 235 7.86 2.61 7.21
CA LEU A 235 6.92 2.33 8.29
C LEU A 235 6.41 3.62 8.97
N ALA A 236 7.26 4.65 9.07
CA ALA A 236 6.86 5.96 9.57
C ALA A 236 5.81 6.59 8.64
N GLU A 237 6.06 6.64 7.33
CA GLU A 237 5.09 7.17 6.36
C GLU A 237 3.76 6.42 6.40
N MET A 238 3.82 5.08 6.45
CA MET A 238 2.64 4.22 6.60
C MET A 238 1.85 4.52 7.89
N MET A 239 2.53 4.88 8.98
CA MET A 239 1.87 5.29 10.22
C MET A 239 1.18 6.65 10.06
N MET A 240 1.82 7.61 9.38
CA MET A 240 1.32 8.98 9.29
C MET A 240 0.16 9.14 8.30
N GLU A 241 0.22 8.47 7.14
CA GLU A 241 -0.69 8.75 6.01
C GLU A 241 -1.17 7.48 5.30
N GLY A 242 -0.94 6.30 5.90
CA GLY A 242 -1.22 5.02 5.25
C GLY A 242 -2.70 4.73 4.99
N LEU A 243 -3.60 5.24 5.83
CA LEU A 243 -5.05 5.09 5.73
C LEU A 243 -5.74 6.46 5.53
N TYR A 244 -5.04 7.38 4.86
CA TYR A 244 -5.54 8.72 4.51
C TYR A 244 -6.03 9.49 5.75
N GLY A 245 -7.21 10.12 5.65
CA GLY A 245 -7.84 10.87 6.74
C GLY A 245 -8.19 10.04 7.99
N ARG A 246 -8.01 8.71 7.95
CA ARG A 246 -8.19 7.78 9.09
C ARG A 246 -6.88 7.24 9.66
N SER A 247 -5.72 7.67 9.19
CA SER A 247 -4.41 7.20 9.68
C SER A 247 -4.25 7.41 11.20
N GLY A 248 -4.68 8.56 11.72
CA GLY A 248 -4.69 8.83 13.16
C GLY A 248 -5.61 7.89 13.96
N ASP A 249 -6.81 7.60 13.45
CA ASP A 249 -7.74 6.64 14.08
C ASP A 249 -7.18 5.22 14.09
N TRP A 250 -6.53 4.81 13.00
CA TRP A 250 -5.87 3.52 12.88
C TRP A 250 -4.69 3.39 13.85
N ALA A 251 -3.83 4.40 13.91
CA ALA A 251 -2.74 4.46 14.88
C ALA A 251 -3.26 4.37 16.32
N TYR A 252 -4.36 5.06 16.63
CA TYR A 252 -4.95 5.05 17.97
C TYR A 252 -5.56 3.68 18.35
N ARG A 253 -6.28 3.03 17.42
CA ARG A 253 -7.03 1.80 17.72
C ARG A 253 -6.24 0.52 17.50
N VAL A 254 -5.35 0.49 16.51
CA VAL A 254 -4.57 -0.68 16.10
C VAL A 254 -3.10 -0.50 16.45
N GLY A 255 -2.54 0.69 16.19
CA GLY A 255 -1.15 1.02 16.53
C GLY A 255 -0.14 0.19 15.75
N LEU A 256 -0.40 -0.04 14.47
CA LEU A 256 0.54 -0.67 13.54
C LEU A 256 0.64 0.19 12.28
N PRO A 257 1.84 0.38 11.68
CA PRO A 257 1.96 0.95 10.35
C PRO A 257 1.08 0.19 9.37
N GLY A 258 0.29 0.89 8.57
CA GLY A 258 -0.65 0.26 7.65
C GLY A 258 -0.75 0.95 6.30
N LYS A 259 -1.39 0.30 5.33
CA LYS A 259 -1.74 0.92 4.05
C LYS A 259 -3.01 0.32 3.48
N SER A 260 -3.89 1.18 2.97
CA SER A 260 -5.08 0.78 2.22
C SER A 260 -4.95 1.00 0.71
N GLY A 261 -5.75 0.28 -0.07
CA GLY A 261 -5.95 0.50 -1.50
C GLY A 261 -7.41 0.31 -1.89
N VAL A 262 -7.88 1.06 -2.89
CA VAL A 262 -9.28 1.03 -3.35
C VAL A 262 -9.69 -0.28 -4.02
N GLY A 263 -8.72 -1.15 -4.33
CA GLY A 263 -8.97 -2.55 -4.66
C GLY A 263 -9.54 -3.36 -3.49
N GLY A 264 -9.57 -2.81 -2.26
CA GLY A 264 -10.11 -3.47 -1.07
C GLY A 264 -9.04 -4.08 -0.16
N GLY A 265 -7.76 -3.90 -0.47
CA GLY A 265 -6.64 -4.38 0.34
C GLY A 265 -6.39 -3.49 1.57
N ILE A 266 -6.05 -4.13 2.69
CA ILE A 266 -5.51 -3.51 3.91
C ILE A 266 -4.26 -4.27 4.31
N LEU A 267 -3.16 -3.56 4.46
CA LEU A 267 -1.87 -4.05 4.94
C LEU A 267 -1.58 -3.47 6.31
N ALA A 268 -1.00 -4.27 7.21
CA ALA A 268 -0.35 -3.81 8.42
C ALA A 268 0.96 -4.57 8.67
N VAL A 269 1.91 -3.88 9.31
CA VAL A 269 3.23 -4.45 9.62
C VAL A 269 3.41 -4.50 11.13
N VAL A 270 3.80 -5.66 11.66
CA VAL A 270 4.31 -5.81 13.02
C VAL A 270 5.84 -5.88 12.93
N PRO A 271 6.57 -4.79 13.23
CA PRO A 271 8.01 -4.74 13.02
C PRO A 271 8.74 -5.88 13.75
N GLY A 272 9.61 -6.60 13.05
CA GLY A 272 10.36 -7.74 13.56
C GLY A 272 9.56 -9.04 13.73
N VAL A 273 8.28 -9.08 13.34
CA VAL A 273 7.40 -10.24 13.59
C VAL A 273 6.69 -10.75 12.34
N MET A 274 5.82 -9.95 11.72
CA MET A 274 4.95 -10.42 10.63
C MET A 274 4.33 -9.28 9.81
N GLY A 275 3.94 -9.60 8.58
CA GLY A 275 2.94 -8.85 7.83
C GLY A 275 1.55 -9.44 8.05
N ILE A 276 0.55 -8.57 8.20
CA ILE A 276 -0.87 -8.93 8.30
C ILE A 276 -1.59 -8.23 7.15
N ALA A 277 -2.34 -8.99 6.35
CA ALA A 277 -3.12 -8.41 5.27
C ALA A 277 -4.54 -8.94 5.27
N ALA A 278 -5.46 -8.14 4.76
CA ALA A 278 -6.81 -8.58 4.45
C ALA A 278 -7.32 -7.90 3.18
N PHE A 279 -8.32 -8.50 2.58
CA PHE A 279 -8.97 -8.02 1.38
C PHE A 279 -10.48 -8.14 1.51
N SER A 280 -11.20 -7.10 1.13
CA SER A 280 -12.61 -7.17 0.73
C SER A 280 -13.00 -5.91 -0.06
N PRO A 281 -13.72 -6.01 -1.19
CA PRO A 281 -13.97 -4.87 -2.06
C PRO A 281 -14.75 -3.69 -1.45
N PRO A 282 -15.79 -3.87 -0.60
CA PRO A 282 -16.56 -2.75 -0.08
C PRO A 282 -15.74 -1.81 0.81
N LEU A 283 -15.66 -0.55 0.42
CA LEU A 283 -14.92 0.53 1.06
C LEU A 283 -15.84 1.43 1.88
N ASP A 284 -15.31 2.01 2.95
CA ASP A 284 -15.95 3.13 3.66
C ASP A 284 -15.80 4.46 2.89
N GLU A 285 -16.33 5.54 3.46
CA GLU A 285 -16.31 6.89 2.86
C GLU A 285 -14.89 7.45 2.66
N GLU A 286 -13.88 6.86 3.31
CA GLU A 286 -12.48 7.26 3.24
C GLU A 286 -11.68 6.36 2.28
N GLY A 287 -12.36 5.44 1.58
CA GLY A 287 -11.76 4.53 0.60
C GLY A 287 -11.03 3.34 1.22
N ASN A 288 -11.33 2.99 2.47
CA ASN A 288 -10.70 1.86 3.17
C ASN A 288 -11.66 0.67 3.25
N SER A 289 -11.18 -0.55 2.99
CA SER A 289 -12.03 -1.76 3.08
C SER A 289 -12.68 -1.91 4.45
N VAL A 290 -14.01 -1.99 4.50
CA VAL A 290 -14.77 -2.11 5.75
C VAL A 290 -14.39 -3.39 6.49
N ARG A 291 -14.39 -4.53 5.78
CA ARG A 291 -14.06 -5.83 6.37
C ARG A 291 -12.56 -5.98 6.57
N GLY A 292 -11.76 -5.52 5.61
CA GLY A 292 -10.30 -5.61 5.67
C GLY A 292 -9.73 -4.95 6.93
N GLN A 293 -10.21 -3.74 7.25
CA GLN A 293 -9.79 -3.01 8.45
C GLN A 293 -10.11 -3.80 9.72
N LYS A 294 -11.32 -4.36 9.82
CA LYS A 294 -11.76 -5.14 10.99
C LYS A 294 -11.00 -6.45 11.14
N MET A 295 -10.75 -7.16 10.03
CA MET A 295 -10.00 -8.42 10.05
C MET A 295 -8.55 -8.19 10.50
N VAL A 296 -7.83 -7.24 9.90
CA VAL A 296 -6.45 -6.93 10.29
C VAL A 296 -6.37 -6.46 11.74
N ALA A 297 -7.26 -5.55 12.15
CA ALA A 297 -7.32 -5.08 13.53
C ALA A 297 -7.64 -6.21 14.52
N SER A 298 -8.51 -7.15 14.13
CA SER A 298 -8.86 -8.32 14.96
C SER A 298 -7.65 -9.23 15.17
N VAL A 299 -6.93 -9.56 14.11
CA VAL A 299 -5.69 -10.36 14.22
C VAL A 299 -4.68 -9.68 15.14
N ALA A 300 -4.40 -8.39 14.91
CA ALA A 300 -3.45 -7.62 15.73
C ALA A 300 -3.85 -7.62 17.22
N ASN A 301 -5.13 -7.38 17.52
CA ASN A 301 -5.64 -7.32 18.89
C ASN A 301 -5.61 -8.69 19.59
N GLN A 302 -5.99 -9.76 18.89
CA GLN A 302 -5.96 -11.12 19.44
C GLN A 302 -4.54 -11.56 19.78
N LEU A 303 -3.55 -11.17 18.96
CA LEU A 303 -2.14 -11.50 19.17
C LEU A 303 -1.41 -10.49 20.07
N GLY A 304 -2.07 -9.38 20.44
CA GLY A 304 -1.52 -8.37 21.35
C GLY A 304 -0.51 -7.40 20.73
N TYR A 305 -0.42 -7.32 19.40
CA TYR A 305 0.56 -6.47 18.72
C TYR A 305 0.08 -5.03 18.57
N ASN A 306 0.92 -4.09 19.03
CA ASN A 306 0.76 -2.65 18.88
C ASN A 306 2.12 -2.00 19.19
N VAL A 307 2.64 -1.13 18.32
CA VAL A 307 3.99 -0.54 18.51
C VAL A 307 4.09 0.43 19.69
N PHE A 308 2.95 0.83 20.26
CA PHE A 308 2.85 1.67 21.46
C PHE A 308 2.66 0.84 22.74
N LYS A 309 2.73 -0.51 22.67
CA LYS A 309 2.76 -1.41 23.82
C LYS A 309 4.16 -2.03 23.95
N GLY A 310 4.75 -1.89 25.14
CA GLY A 310 6.06 -2.45 25.48
C GLY A 310 6.01 -3.92 25.92
#